data_AF-A0A6A5TA42-F1
#
_entry.id   AF-A0A6A5TA42-F1
#
_cell.length_a   1.000
_cell.length_b   1.000
_cell.length_c   1.000
_cell.angle_alpha   90.00
_cell.angle_beta   90.00
_cell.angle_gamma   90.00
#
_symmetry.space_group_name_H-M   'P 1'
#
loop_
_entity.id
_entity.type
_entity.pdbx_description
1 polymer ?
#
loop_
_entity_poly.entity_id
_entity_poly.type
_entity_poly.pdbx_seq_one_letter_code
_entity_poly.pdbx_strand_id
1 'polypeptide(L)'
;MPSATTLLVAALALLSNVNAQSNVPNACRPRTWGKEKYAPSIGALRAALIFIDFPDFPANTTVAENLAKIGTRPIDLFKQMSYGKLDLEFVPVLDKFYRMPSASSSYDYHRNLTTEQHLKYINDALKAVGTSVSFNGIDVLYLLPPMYANEISFSPTTTVAVRAADGTRLGATVTFGQDLYFRWGSKTVNHETGHTMGLPDLYPYAGGATTQWVGGYDLMGLISAQSPDYIAWHKWQLGWIEDKQIDCVTSAGITRHRISPIEVAGGGSKAVVIPTSKTAYVVAEVRSTQGVDNEACGTGVLLYTVDTAIPGGSGPVRVIDTKPNSGGCKPDNGGELNDAPLASGSTYDTGLGVVVTVVGQEGAAYLVEIERSG
;
A
#
# COMPACT_ATOMS: atom_id res chain seq x y z
N MET A 1 13.46 16.38 57.26
CA MET A 1 14.12 15.64 56.17
C MET A 1 13.11 14.65 55.61
N PRO A 2 12.79 14.68 54.29
CA PRO A 2 11.48 14.31 53.75
C PRO A 2 11.47 12.93 53.04
N SER A 3 10.28 12.32 52.92
CA SER A 3 9.92 11.32 51.88
C SER A 3 8.41 11.06 51.99
N ALA A 4 7.56 11.56 51.09
CA ALA A 4 7.22 11.07 49.75
C ALA A 4 5.76 10.58 49.72
N THR A 5 4.90 11.54 49.40
CA THR A 5 3.71 11.50 48.54
C THR A 5 3.36 10.16 47.88
N THR A 6 2.15 9.66 48.13
CA THR A 6 1.42 8.81 47.17
C THR A 6 -0.04 9.30 47.11
N LEU A 7 -0.30 10.24 46.20
CA LEU A 7 -1.64 10.62 45.79
C LEU A 7 -2.08 9.65 44.69
N LEU A 8 -3.13 8.88 44.96
CA LEU A 8 -3.75 7.98 43.99
C LEU A 8 -4.56 8.83 42.99
N VAL A 9 -4.00 9.11 41.82
CA VAL A 9 -4.75 9.71 40.70
C VAL A 9 -5.25 8.58 39.81
N ALA A 10 -6.51 8.19 40.00
CA ALA A 10 -7.23 7.38 39.03
C ALA A 10 -7.55 8.26 37.81
N ALA A 11 -6.72 8.19 36.77
CA ALA A 11 -7.03 8.76 35.47
C ALA A 11 -8.04 7.85 34.76
N LEU A 12 -9.33 8.22 34.83
CA LEU A 12 -10.36 7.70 33.95
C LEU A 12 -10.02 8.17 32.52
N ALA A 13 -9.44 7.29 31.72
CA ALA A 13 -9.34 7.50 30.27
C ALA A 13 -10.75 7.33 29.68
N LEU A 14 -11.52 8.41 29.66
CA LEU A 14 -12.66 8.55 28.77
C LEU A 14 -12.11 8.53 27.34
N LEU A 15 -12.21 7.38 26.68
CA LEU A 15 -12.13 7.28 25.23
C LEU A 15 -13.24 8.14 24.63
N SER A 16 -12.93 9.41 24.38
CA SER A 16 -13.73 10.23 23.48
C SER A 16 -13.58 9.62 22.09
N ASN A 17 -14.58 8.83 21.68
CA ASN A 17 -14.88 8.58 20.27
C ASN A 17 -15.17 9.94 19.63
N VAL A 18 -14.12 10.66 19.23
CA VAL A 18 -14.25 11.79 18.32
C VAL A 18 -14.53 11.17 16.97
N ASN A 19 -15.82 10.96 16.70
CA ASN A 19 -16.32 10.79 15.35
C ASN A 19 -16.05 12.12 14.65
N ALA A 20 -14.85 12.28 14.09
CA ALA A 20 -14.54 13.40 13.21
C ALA A 20 -15.47 13.25 12.01
N GLN A 21 -16.56 14.02 11.99
CA GLN A 21 -17.46 14.06 10.85
C GLN A 21 -16.61 14.40 9.62
N SER A 22 -16.63 13.50 8.63
CA SER A 22 -15.97 13.70 7.36
C SER A 22 -16.55 14.95 6.69
N ASN A 23 -15.74 15.99 6.50
CA ASN A 23 -16.18 17.20 5.80
C ASN A 23 -16.18 17.02 4.26
N VAL A 24 -15.73 15.87 3.75
CA VAL A 24 -15.81 15.55 2.32
C VAL A 24 -17.24 15.09 2.00
N PRO A 25 -17.89 15.67 0.97
CA PRO A 25 -19.18 15.19 0.52
C PRO A 25 -19.18 13.69 0.24
N ASN A 26 -20.25 12.99 0.67
CA ASN A 26 -20.46 11.55 0.47
C ASN A 26 -20.32 11.10 -1.00
N ALA A 27 -20.39 12.02 -1.96
CA ALA A 27 -20.19 11.72 -3.38
C ALA A 27 -18.72 11.40 -3.72
N CYS A 28 -17.74 12.03 -3.05
CA CYS A 28 -16.32 11.80 -3.33
C CYS A 28 -15.71 10.67 -2.51
N ARG A 29 -16.29 10.36 -1.33
CA ARG A 29 -15.80 9.30 -0.45
C ARG A 29 -16.57 8.00 -0.74
N PRO A 30 -15.92 6.94 -1.25
CA PRO A 30 -16.59 5.67 -1.49
C PRO A 30 -17.20 5.09 -0.21
N ARG A 31 -18.42 4.57 -0.32
CA ARG A 31 -19.09 3.89 0.81
C ARG A 31 -18.46 2.55 1.18
N THR A 32 -17.64 1.99 0.29
CA THR A 32 -17.04 0.66 0.40
C THR A 32 -15.76 0.62 1.24
N TRP A 33 -15.23 1.78 1.66
CA TRP A 33 -14.05 1.86 2.54
C TRP A 33 -14.40 1.46 3.98
N GLY A 34 -14.59 0.16 4.19
CA GLY A 34 -14.79 -0.45 5.52
C GLY A 34 -13.47 -0.99 6.08
N LYS A 35 -13.08 -0.53 7.27
CA LYS A 35 -11.83 -0.95 7.94
C LYS A 35 -11.95 -2.24 8.76
N GLU A 36 -13.16 -2.72 9.05
CA GLU A 36 -13.39 -3.80 10.01
C GLU A 36 -12.79 -5.17 9.63
N LYS A 37 -12.40 -5.36 8.36
CA LYS A 37 -11.84 -6.62 7.85
C LYS A 37 -10.34 -6.57 7.58
N TYR A 38 -9.71 -5.40 7.68
CA TYR A 38 -8.31 -5.18 7.29
C TYR A 38 -7.42 -4.93 8.50
N ALA A 39 -6.12 -5.12 8.32
CA ALA A 39 -5.13 -4.77 9.33
C ALA A 39 -5.12 -3.25 9.58
N PRO A 40 -4.69 -2.78 10.76
CA PRO A 40 -4.58 -1.36 11.06
C PRO A 40 -3.69 -0.64 10.04
N SER A 41 -4.20 0.44 9.44
CA SER A 41 -3.40 1.30 8.55
C SER A 41 -2.90 2.58 9.23
N ILE A 42 -3.23 2.78 10.51
CA ILE A 42 -2.81 3.91 11.34
C ILE A 42 -2.46 3.38 12.74
N GLY A 43 -1.46 3.94 13.38
CA GLY A 43 -0.91 3.45 14.64
C GLY A 43 0.02 2.26 14.41
N ALA A 44 0.11 1.38 15.40
CA ALA A 44 0.91 0.18 15.29
C ALA A 44 0.20 -0.86 14.41
N LEU A 45 0.90 -1.39 13.40
CA LEU A 45 0.58 -2.66 12.74
C LEU A 45 1.63 -3.67 13.20
N ARG A 46 1.20 -4.64 13.99
CA ARG A 46 2.07 -5.62 14.64
C ARG A 46 2.14 -6.88 13.79
N ALA A 47 3.29 -7.11 13.18
CA ALA A 47 3.55 -8.28 12.35
C ALA A 47 4.37 -9.32 13.13
N ALA A 48 3.84 -10.54 13.30
CA ALA A 48 4.62 -11.66 13.81
C ALA A 48 5.43 -12.29 12.67
N LEU A 49 6.73 -12.51 12.88
CA LEU A 49 7.58 -13.17 11.90
C LEU A 49 7.83 -14.61 12.32
N ILE A 50 7.40 -15.56 11.48
CA ILE A 50 7.73 -16.97 11.63
C ILE A 50 8.72 -17.37 10.54
N PHE A 51 9.81 -17.99 10.97
CA PHE A 51 10.80 -18.59 10.09
C PHE A 51 10.52 -20.08 9.99
N ILE A 52 10.41 -20.59 8.77
CA ILE A 52 10.12 -22.00 8.50
C ILE A 52 11.17 -22.59 7.58
N ASP A 53 11.44 -23.88 7.72
CA ASP A 53 12.28 -24.65 6.78
C ASP A 53 11.64 -25.99 6.44
N PHE A 54 12.25 -26.79 5.58
CA PHE A 54 11.61 -27.97 5.00
C PHE A 54 12.46 -29.24 5.16
N PRO A 55 11.85 -30.45 5.12
CA PRO A 55 12.59 -31.71 5.18
C PRO A 55 13.63 -31.88 4.07
N ASP A 56 13.28 -31.47 2.85
CA ASP A 56 14.12 -31.46 1.64
C ASP A 56 15.02 -30.21 1.55
N PHE A 57 14.68 -29.14 2.28
CA PHE A 57 15.47 -27.92 2.35
C PHE A 57 15.57 -27.40 3.81
N PRO A 58 16.43 -28.02 4.64
CA PRO A 58 16.76 -27.50 5.96
C PRO A 58 17.34 -26.09 5.87
N ALA A 59 17.08 -25.26 6.88
CA ALA A 59 17.64 -23.91 6.95
C ALA A 59 19.18 -23.97 6.86
N ASN A 60 19.73 -23.33 5.84
CA ASN A 60 21.18 -23.17 5.63
C ASN A 60 21.65 -21.75 5.96
N THR A 61 20.76 -20.92 6.48
CA THR A 61 20.99 -19.54 6.96
C THR A 61 20.36 -19.41 8.34
N THR A 62 20.80 -18.41 9.09
CA THR A 62 20.23 -18.05 10.40
C THR A 62 19.04 -17.10 10.25
N VAL A 63 18.20 -17.01 11.28
CA VAL A 63 17.09 -16.05 11.33
C VAL A 63 17.60 -14.62 11.17
N ALA A 64 18.75 -14.30 11.79
CA ALA A 64 19.39 -13.00 11.69
C ALA A 64 19.82 -12.66 10.25
N GLU A 65 20.39 -13.62 9.51
CA GLU A 65 20.79 -13.42 8.10
C GLU A 65 19.58 -13.18 7.20
N ASN A 66 18.49 -13.93 7.38
CA ASN A 66 17.23 -13.71 6.66
C ASN A 66 16.65 -12.32 6.99
N LEU A 67 16.57 -11.96 8.28
CA LEU A 67 16.07 -10.65 8.72
C LEU A 67 16.91 -9.49 8.19
N ALA A 68 18.24 -9.64 8.10
CA ALA A 68 19.13 -8.59 7.61
C ALA A 68 18.84 -8.18 6.15
N LYS A 69 18.24 -9.06 5.34
CA LYS A 69 17.81 -8.72 3.97
C LYS A 69 16.65 -7.73 3.96
N ILE A 70 15.77 -7.83 4.95
CA ILE A 70 14.64 -6.91 5.11
C ILE A 70 15.11 -5.67 5.87
N GLY A 71 15.71 -5.87 7.05
CA GLY A 71 16.16 -4.80 7.95
C GLY A 71 15.01 -3.90 8.37
N THR A 72 15.29 -2.62 8.59
CA THR A 72 14.27 -1.61 8.93
C THR A 72 13.64 -0.97 7.69
N ARG A 73 14.13 -1.29 6.48
CA ARG A 73 13.74 -0.59 5.25
C ARG A 73 12.22 -0.53 5.01
N PRO A 74 11.43 -1.60 5.24
CA PRO A 74 9.98 -1.49 5.07
C PRO A 74 9.32 -0.58 6.10
N ILE A 75 9.84 -0.57 7.33
CA ILE A 75 9.36 0.27 8.44
C ILE A 75 9.60 1.74 8.09
N ASP A 76 10.83 2.07 7.68
CA ASP A 76 11.22 3.42 7.29
C ASP A 76 10.39 3.90 6.09
N LEU A 77 10.16 3.04 5.10
CA LEU A 77 9.35 3.37 3.93
C LEU A 77 7.89 3.64 4.30
N PHE A 78 7.24 2.80 5.12
CA PHE A 78 5.87 3.07 5.56
C PHE A 78 5.77 4.32 6.41
N LYS A 79 6.74 4.55 7.30
CA LYS A 79 6.80 5.77 8.10
C LYS A 79 6.87 7.02 7.22
N GLN A 80 7.63 6.98 6.13
CA GLN A 80 7.72 8.08 5.16
C GLN A 80 6.42 8.25 4.36
N MET A 81 5.92 7.20 3.70
CA MET A 81 4.72 7.25 2.83
C MET A 81 3.46 7.66 3.61
N SER A 82 3.35 7.26 4.88
CA SER A 82 2.21 7.52 5.76
C SER A 82 2.29 8.83 6.54
N TYR A 83 3.35 9.63 6.34
CA TYR A 83 3.61 10.83 7.15
C TYR A 83 3.74 10.53 8.65
N GLY A 84 4.28 9.37 8.99
CA GLY A 84 4.43 8.87 10.36
C GLY A 84 3.14 8.37 11.00
N LYS A 85 2.05 8.20 10.25
CA LYS A 85 0.77 7.72 10.78
C LYS A 85 0.73 6.21 10.96
N LEU A 86 1.52 5.45 10.22
CA LEU A 86 1.66 4.00 10.38
C LEU A 86 3.03 3.67 10.96
N ASP A 87 3.03 2.79 11.96
CA ASP A 87 4.23 2.19 12.55
C ASP A 87 4.17 0.68 12.34
N LEU A 88 5.02 0.17 11.43
CA LEU A 88 5.13 -1.27 11.18
C LEU A 88 6.07 -1.87 12.24
N GLU A 89 5.52 -2.68 13.12
CA GLU A 89 6.27 -3.33 14.19
C GLU A 89 6.53 -4.79 13.84
N PHE A 90 7.80 -5.15 13.66
CA PHE A 90 8.20 -6.55 13.67
C PHE A 90 8.22 -7.05 15.11
N VAL A 91 7.37 -8.04 15.39
CA VAL A 91 7.34 -8.76 16.66
C VAL A 91 8.12 -10.04 16.46
N PRO A 92 9.44 -10.08 16.77
CA PRO A 92 10.24 -11.28 16.68
C PRO A 92 9.73 -12.25 17.75
N VAL A 93 8.92 -13.21 17.30
CA VAL A 93 8.36 -14.23 18.17
C VAL A 93 9.28 -15.45 18.28
N LEU A 94 10.35 -15.52 17.47
CA LEU A 94 11.16 -16.72 17.26
C LEU A 94 12.64 -16.42 16.97
N ASP A 95 13.52 -17.33 17.40
CA ASP A 95 14.98 -17.29 17.21
C ASP A 95 15.53 -18.42 16.31
N LYS A 96 14.64 -19.24 15.75
CA LYS A 96 14.97 -20.40 14.92
C LYS A 96 13.96 -20.64 13.79
N PHE A 97 14.35 -21.50 12.86
CA PHE A 97 13.44 -22.04 11.85
C PHE A 97 12.61 -23.20 12.40
N TYR A 98 11.35 -23.26 11.99
CA TYR A 98 10.41 -24.32 12.32
C TYR A 98 10.22 -25.24 11.12
N ARG A 99 10.47 -26.53 11.34
CA ARG A 99 10.39 -27.55 10.30
C ARG A 99 8.95 -27.81 9.89
N MET A 100 8.64 -27.49 8.64
CA MET A 100 7.39 -27.84 7.98
C MET A 100 7.23 -29.37 7.89
N PRO A 101 5.99 -29.89 7.92
CA PRO A 101 5.72 -31.33 7.91
C PRO A 101 5.94 -32.00 6.54
N SER A 102 6.17 -31.22 5.47
CA SER A 102 6.27 -31.73 4.10
C SER A 102 7.37 -31.00 3.33
N ALA A 103 7.88 -31.64 2.29
CA ALA A 103 8.89 -31.08 1.40
C ALA A 103 8.42 -29.77 0.76
N SER A 104 9.33 -28.81 0.57
CA SER A 104 9.06 -27.52 -0.09
C SER A 104 8.37 -27.69 -1.45
N SER A 105 8.86 -28.62 -2.27
CA SER A 105 8.32 -28.99 -3.59
C SER A 105 6.88 -29.51 -3.56
N SER A 106 6.42 -30.06 -2.43
CA SER A 106 5.07 -30.62 -2.31
C SER A 106 3.97 -29.57 -2.09
N TYR A 107 4.35 -28.33 -1.75
CA TYR A 107 3.40 -27.23 -1.61
C TYR A 107 3.04 -26.56 -2.93
N ASP A 108 3.76 -26.88 -4.01
CA ASP A 108 3.51 -26.39 -5.36
C ASP A 108 3.45 -24.84 -5.43
N TYR A 109 4.40 -24.19 -4.75
CA TYR A 109 4.34 -22.77 -4.44
C TYR A 109 4.86 -21.87 -5.58
N HIS A 110 4.10 -21.87 -6.67
CA HIS A 110 4.39 -21.10 -7.88
C HIS A 110 3.19 -20.26 -8.35
N ARG A 111 3.38 -19.47 -9.41
CA ARG A 111 2.29 -18.64 -9.96
C ARG A 111 1.08 -19.51 -10.30
N ASN A 112 -0.13 -19.00 -10.03
CA ASN A 112 -1.40 -19.74 -10.02
C ASN A 112 -1.68 -20.57 -8.76
N LEU A 113 -0.98 -20.31 -7.65
CA LEU A 113 -1.29 -20.86 -6.34
C LEU A 113 -2.77 -20.65 -5.98
N THR A 114 -3.47 -21.75 -5.69
CA THR A 114 -4.86 -21.69 -5.23
C THR A 114 -4.97 -21.25 -3.78
N THR A 115 -6.12 -20.70 -3.38
CA THR A 115 -6.41 -20.36 -1.98
C THR A 115 -6.24 -21.58 -1.05
N GLU A 116 -6.65 -22.77 -1.48
CA GLU A 116 -6.52 -24.00 -0.69
C GLU A 116 -5.05 -24.37 -0.46
N GLN A 117 -4.22 -24.34 -1.50
CA GLN A 117 -2.78 -24.62 -1.39
C GLN A 117 -2.10 -23.59 -0.47
N HIS A 118 -2.42 -22.30 -0.60
CA HIS A 118 -1.86 -21.26 0.27
C HIS A 118 -2.27 -21.46 1.72
N LEU A 119 -3.54 -21.74 1.99
CA LEU A 119 -4.03 -22.01 3.34
C LEU A 119 -3.44 -23.28 3.93
N LYS A 120 -3.21 -24.33 3.12
CA LYS A 120 -2.51 -25.54 3.58
C LYS A 120 -1.10 -25.18 4.06
N TYR A 121 -0.33 -24.42 3.26
CA TYR A 121 1.00 -23.95 3.64
C TYR A 121 0.99 -23.16 4.96
N ILE A 122 0.07 -22.22 5.11
CA ILE A 122 -0.05 -21.38 6.32
C ILE A 122 -0.40 -22.23 7.55
N ASN A 123 -1.39 -23.13 7.43
CA ASN A 123 -1.81 -23.97 8.55
C ASN A 123 -0.72 -24.98 8.96
N ASP A 124 0.04 -25.51 8.00
CA ASP A 124 1.18 -26.39 8.30
C ASP A 124 2.30 -25.63 9.05
N ALA A 125 2.56 -24.37 8.68
CA ALA A 125 3.49 -23.50 9.41
C ALA A 125 3.03 -23.22 10.85
N LEU A 126 1.75 -22.85 11.03
CA LEU A 126 1.17 -22.63 12.36
C LEU A 126 1.20 -23.90 13.22
N LYS A 127 0.96 -25.08 12.61
CA LYS A 127 1.06 -26.37 13.30
C LYS A 127 2.50 -26.70 13.70
N ALA A 128 3.49 -26.41 12.84
CA ALA A 128 4.90 -26.62 13.13
C ALA A 128 5.37 -25.78 14.33
N VAL A 129 4.90 -24.52 14.42
CA VAL A 129 5.17 -23.64 15.57
C VAL A 129 4.41 -24.08 16.82
N GLY A 130 3.18 -24.57 16.66
CA GLY A 130 2.35 -25.04 17.77
C GLY A 130 2.16 -23.97 18.83
N THR A 131 2.20 -24.36 20.11
CA THR A 131 2.02 -23.45 21.26
C THR A 131 3.33 -22.81 21.72
N SER A 132 4.43 -22.92 20.95
CA SER A 132 5.71 -22.29 21.33
C SER A 132 5.71 -20.77 21.13
N VAL A 133 4.73 -20.25 20.39
CA VAL A 133 4.51 -18.83 20.14
C VAL A 133 3.08 -18.48 20.50
N SER A 134 2.89 -17.32 21.13
CA SER A 134 1.57 -16.70 21.20
C SER A 134 1.45 -15.61 20.15
N PHE A 135 0.28 -15.56 19.51
CA PHE A 135 -0.08 -14.55 18.51
C PHE A 135 -1.03 -13.50 19.07
N ASN A 136 -1.25 -13.48 20.38
CA ASN A 136 -2.11 -12.48 21.00
C ASN A 136 -1.58 -11.06 20.72
N GLY A 137 -2.45 -10.18 20.23
CA GLY A 137 -2.08 -8.80 19.85
C GLY A 137 -1.25 -8.70 18.56
N ILE A 138 -1.32 -9.70 17.68
CA ILE A 138 -0.74 -9.67 16.33
C ILE A 138 -1.82 -9.36 15.30
N ASP A 139 -1.54 -8.41 14.41
CA ASP A 139 -2.43 -8.00 13.33
C ASP A 139 -2.20 -8.84 12.07
N VAL A 140 -0.94 -9.12 11.75
CA VAL A 140 -0.52 -9.79 10.52
C VAL A 140 0.53 -10.86 10.80
N LEU A 141 0.41 -12.01 10.13
CA LEU A 141 1.42 -13.05 10.15
C LEU A 141 2.33 -12.97 8.93
N TYR A 142 3.65 -12.96 9.13
CA TYR A 142 4.67 -13.07 8.09
C TYR A 142 5.35 -14.43 8.14
N LEU A 143 5.33 -15.16 7.03
CA LEU A 143 6.01 -16.45 6.88
C LEU A 143 7.25 -16.30 5.99
N LEU A 144 8.42 -16.62 6.56
CA LEU A 144 9.71 -16.49 5.90
C LEU A 144 10.37 -17.86 5.76
N PRO A 145 10.42 -18.45 4.54
CA PRO A 145 11.25 -19.61 4.27
C PRO A 145 12.74 -19.23 4.24
N PRO A 146 13.66 -20.21 4.16
CA PRO A 146 15.07 -19.93 3.96
C PRO A 146 15.27 -19.23 2.62
N MET A 147 16.20 -18.27 2.57
CA MET A 147 16.42 -17.44 1.38
C MET A 147 16.53 -18.23 0.07
N TYR A 148 17.17 -19.39 0.10
CA TYR A 148 17.48 -20.21 -1.07
C TYR A 148 16.47 -21.36 -1.32
N ALA A 149 15.32 -21.37 -0.63
CA ALA A 149 14.25 -22.35 -0.88
C ALA A 149 13.50 -21.99 -2.18
N ASN A 150 14.08 -22.37 -3.32
CA ASN A 150 13.63 -21.98 -4.66
C ASN A 150 12.20 -22.42 -4.99
N GLU A 151 11.72 -23.50 -4.37
CA GLU A 151 10.34 -24.00 -4.52
C GLU A 151 9.30 -22.98 -4.05
N ILE A 152 9.67 -22.03 -3.17
CA ILE A 152 8.80 -20.94 -2.72
C ILE A 152 9.11 -19.69 -3.56
N SER A 153 8.57 -19.69 -4.79
CA SER A 153 9.07 -18.83 -5.86
C SER A 153 8.62 -17.36 -5.83
N PHE A 154 7.53 -17.04 -5.10
CA PHE A 154 6.97 -15.68 -5.08
C PHE A 154 6.31 -15.36 -3.73
N SER A 155 6.03 -14.08 -3.50
CA SER A 155 5.35 -13.60 -2.30
C SER A 155 3.87 -13.30 -2.61
N PRO A 156 2.92 -13.94 -1.90
CA PRO A 156 1.53 -13.51 -1.90
C PRO A 156 0.99 -13.18 -0.51
N THR A 157 -0.08 -12.41 -0.52
CA THR A 157 -0.90 -12.10 0.65
C THR A 157 -2.26 -12.77 0.56
N THR A 158 -2.76 -13.26 1.69
CA THR A 158 -4.16 -13.65 1.85
C THR A 158 -4.80 -12.90 3.03
N THR A 159 -6.04 -12.47 2.85
CA THR A 159 -6.89 -11.90 3.91
C THR A 159 -7.94 -12.91 4.38
N VAL A 160 -7.77 -14.19 4.03
CA VAL A 160 -8.58 -15.28 4.60
C VAL A 160 -8.05 -15.59 5.99
N ALA A 161 -8.92 -15.46 6.99
CA ALA A 161 -8.52 -15.62 8.37
C ALA A 161 -8.17 -17.08 8.72
N VAL A 162 -7.10 -17.26 9.50
CA VAL A 162 -6.66 -18.54 10.06
C VAL A 162 -6.65 -18.47 11.59
N ARG A 163 -6.50 -19.62 12.25
CA ARG A 163 -6.38 -19.70 13.72
C ARG A 163 -5.07 -20.36 14.12
N ALA A 164 -4.34 -19.69 14.99
CA ALA A 164 -3.16 -20.26 15.61
C ALA A 164 -3.54 -21.26 16.72
N ALA A 165 -2.55 -22.04 17.19
CA ALA A 165 -2.76 -23.06 18.23
C ALA A 165 -3.20 -22.48 19.59
N ASP A 166 -2.86 -21.22 19.88
CA ASP A 166 -3.32 -20.49 21.07
C ASP A 166 -4.74 -19.92 20.94
N GLY A 167 -5.43 -20.18 19.82
CA GLY A 167 -6.78 -19.73 19.54
C GLY A 167 -6.87 -18.34 18.88
N THR A 168 -5.75 -17.61 18.78
CA THR A 168 -5.71 -16.29 18.15
C THR A 168 -6.20 -16.37 16.70
N ARG A 169 -7.11 -15.48 16.33
CA ARG A 169 -7.55 -15.29 14.94
C ARG A 169 -6.60 -14.32 14.25
N LEU A 170 -5.91 -14.79 13.22
CA LEU A 170 -5.06 -13.97 12.35
C LEU A 170 -5.86 -13.60 11.10
N GLY A 171 -6.07 -12.30 10.87
CA GLY A 171 -6.93 -11.81 9.79
C GLY A 171 -6.27 -11.81 8.41
N ALA A 172 -4.94 -11.66 8.37
CA ALA A 172 -4.16 -11.66 7.14
C ALA A 172 -2.81 -12.36 7.36
N THR A 173 -2.30 -12.97 6.28
CA THR A 173 -0.97 -13.60 6.26
C THR A 173 -0.26 -13.23 4.97
N VAL A 174 1.01 -12.83 5.11
CA VAL A 174 1.94 -12.65 4.00
C VAL A 174 2.93 -13.81 4.03
N THR A 175 3.09 -14.47 2.89
CA THR A 175 4.19 -15.43 2.70
C THR A 175 5.22 -14.80 1.80
N PHE A 176 6.49 -14.88 2.18
CA PHE A 176 7.59 -14.37 1.36
C PHE A 176 8.28 -15.48 0.59
N GLY A 177 8.63 -15.21 -0.67
CA GLY A 177 9.33 -16.13 -1.55
C GLY A 177 10.63 -15.54 -2.12
N GLN A 178 11.10 -16.13 -3.23
CA GLN A 178 12.35 -15.74 -3.89
C GLN A 178 12.37 -14.28 -4.38
N ASP A 179 11.22 -13.73 -4.76
CA ASP A 179 11.10 -12.35 -5.24
C ASP A 179 11.46 -11.29 -4.19
N LEU A 180 11.23 -11.56 -2.89
CA LEU A 180 11.74 -10.74 -1.79
C LEU A 180 13.26 -10.61 -1.84
N TYR A 181 13.98 -11.71 -2.08
CA TYR A 181 15.43 -11.76 -1.91
C TYR A 181 16.21 -11.44 -3.18
N PHE A 182 15.70 -11.83 -4.35
CA PHE A 182 16.45 -11.82 -5.61
C PHE A 182 15.86 -10.93 -6.71
N ARG A 183 14.72 -10.27 -6.45
CA ARG A 183 14.06 -9.42 -7.45
C ARG A 183 13.74 -8.02 -6.96
N TRP A 184 12.97 -7.92 -5.88
CA TRP A 184 12.32 -6.68 -5.47
C TRP A 184 12.79 -6.13 -4.13
N GLY A 185 13.47 -6.95 -3.33
CA GLY A 185 14.03 -6.52 -2.05
C GLY A 185 12.95 -6.19 -1.02
N SER A 186 13.33 -5.38 -0.03
CA SER A 186 12.46 -5.03 1.10
C SER A 186 11.11 -4.40 0.71
N LYS A 187 10.99 -3.79 -0.48
CA LYS A 187 9.74 -3.20 -0.95
C LYS A 187 8.64 -4.25 -1.20
N THR A 188 8.98 -5.53 -1.40
CA THR A 188 8.00 -6.63 -1.42
C THR A 188 7.21 -6.68 -0.12
N VAL A 189 7.87 -6.46 1.03
CA VAL A 189 7.18 -6.40 2.32
C VAL A 189 6.12 -5.30 2.30
N ASN A 190 6.46 -4.10 1.81
CA ASN A 190 5.51 -3.00 1.73
C ASN A 190 4.34 -3.28 0.78
N HIS A 191 4.61 -3.85 -0.40
CA HIS A 191 3.58 -4.23 -1.37
C HIS A 191 2.58 -5.22 -0.77
N GLU A 192 3.09 -6.34 -0.25
CA GLU A 192 2.25 -7.39 0.34
C GLU A 192 1.50 -6.90 1.59
N THR A 193 2.16 -6.10 2.44
CA THR A 193 1.49 -5.49 3.59
C THR A 193 0.36 -4.54 3.16
N GLY A 194 0.49 -3.88 2.01
CA GLY A 194 -0.56 -3.06 1.41
C GLY A 194 -1.89 -3.80 1.23
N HIS A 195 -1.83 -5.06 0.79
CA HIS A 195 -3.03 -5.91 0.67
C HIS A 195 -3.69 -6.20 2.02
N THR A 196 -2.91 -6.36 3.08
CA THR A 196 -3.45 -6.59 4.43
C THR A 196 -4.27 -5.39 4.92
N MET A 197 -3.94 -4.19 4.45
CA MET A 197 -4.67 -2.94 4.72
C MET A 197 -5.79 -2.65 3.70
N GLY A 198 -6.01 -3.56 2.73
CA GLY A 198 -7.10 -3.50 1.78
C GLY A 198 -6.80 -2.81 0.45
N LEU A 199 -5.53 -2.64 0.09
CA LEU A 199 -5.16 -2.14 -1.24
C LEU A 199 -5.20 -3.26 -2.30
N PRO A 200 -5.71 -3.00 -3.51
CA PRO A 200 -5.71 -3.96 -4.60
C PRO A 200 -4.38 -3.97 -5.38
N ASP A 201 -4.10 -5.04 -6.11
CA ASP A 201 -3.08 -5.01 -7.17
C ASP A 201 -3.51 -4.09 -8.31
N LEU A 202 -2.56 -3.31 -8.83
CA LEU A 202 -2.74 -2.37 -9.94
C LEU A 202 -2.01 -2.78 -11.23
N TYR A 203 -1.57 -4.04 -11.33
CA TYR A 203 -0.99 -4.64 -12.53
C TYR A 203 -1.87 -5.81 -13.01
N PRO A 204 -1.88 -6.16 -14.31
CA PRO A 204 -2.71 -7.25 -14.81
C PRO A 204 -2.28 -8.61 -14.28
N TYR A 205 -3.26 -9.42 -13.87
CA TYR A 205 -3.00 -10.83 -13.52
C TYR A 205 -2.75 -11.70 -14.75
N ALA A 206 -3.29 -11.33 -15.91
CA ALA A 206 -3.10 -12.06 -17.16
C ALA A 206 -3.04 -11.11 -18.35
N GLY A 207 -1.99 -11.26 -19.16
CA GLY A 207 -1.78 -10.46 -20.38
C GLY A 207 -1.45 -8.99 -20.12
N GLY A 208 -0.84 -8.33 -21.10
CA GLY A 208 -0.45 -6.92 -20.98
C GLY A 208 0.82 -6.68 -20.16
N ALA A 209 1.29 -5.43 -20.16
CA ALA A 209 2.47 -5.01 -19.43
C ALA A 209 2.12 -4.67 -17.97
N THR A 210 3.02 -4.94 -17.03
CA THR A 210 2.86 -4.57 -15.60
C THR A 210 2.53 -3.08 -15.43
N THR A 211 3.12 -2.23 -16.27
CA THR A 211 3.00 -0.78 -16.21
C THR A 211 1.76 -0.22 -16.91
N GLN A 212 0.90 -1.04 -17.52
CA GLN A 212 -0.12 -0.56 -18.45
C GLN A 212 -1.20 0.35 -17.84
N TRP A 213 -1.45 0.27 -16.53
CA TRP A 213 -2.52 1.04 -15.88
C TRP A 213 -1.99 2.21 -15.06
N VAL A 214 -1.04 1.98 -14.16
CA VAL A 214 -0.53 3.02 -13.26
C VAL A 214 0.92 3.40 -13.53
N GLY A 215 1.55 2.81 -14.54
CA GLY A 215 2.95 3.06 -14.85
C GLY A 215 3.84 2.76 -13.66
N GLY A 216 4.63 3.76 -13.27
CA GLY A 216 5.48 3.73 -12.08
C GLY A 216 5.00 4.66 -10.97
N TYR A 217 3.70 4.87 -10.80
CA TYR A 217 3.13 5.85 -9.85
C TYR A 217 2.47 5.26 -8.60
N ASP A 218 2.50 3.94 -8.42
CA ASP A 218 2.00 3.30 -7.20
C ASP A 218 2.73 1.97 -6.98
N LEU A 219 3.22 1.73 -5.75
CA LEU A 219 3.89 0.49 -5.35
C LEU A 219 3.01 -0.76 -5.56
N MET A 220 1.68 -0.64 -5.49
CA MET A 220 0.75 -1.73 -5.78
C MET A 220 0.65 -2.07 -7.27
N GLY A 221 1.21 -1.23 -8.15
CA GLY A 221 1.38 -1.52 -9.57
C GLY A 221 2.77 -2.03 -9.93
N LEU A 222 3.81 -1.28 -9.56
CA LEU A 222 5.21 -1.63 -9.86
C LEU A 222 6.11 -1.37 -8.66
N ILE A 223 6.64 -2.45 -8.08
CA ILE A 223 7.48 -2.39 -6.87
C ILE A 223 8.80 -1.63 -7.11
N SER A 224 9.40 -1.82 -8.28
CA SER A 224 10.66 -1.18 -8.69
C SER A 224 10.48 0.22 -9.29
N ALA A 225 9.29 0.81 -9.17
CA ALA A 225 8.98 2.09 -9.77
C ALA A 225 9.90 3.23 -9.28
N GLN A 226 10.13 4.22 -10.15
CA GLN A 226 10.83 5.47 -9.81
C GLN A 226 9.99 6.42 -8.94
N SER A 227 8.66 6.27 -8.97
CA SER A 227 7.73 7.05 -8.18
C SER A 227 6.81 6.09 -7.38
N PRO A 228 7.39 5.28 -6.48
CA PRO A 228 6.67 4.18 -5.85
C PRO A 228 5.71 4.64 -4.73
N ASP A 229 5.61 5.93 -4.40
CA ASP A 229 4.64 6.35 -3.39
C ASP A 229 3.23 5.86 -3.74
N TYR A 230 2.42 5.56 -2.73
CA TYR A 230 1.02 5.25 -2.97
C TYR A 230 0.31 6.50 -3.51
N ILE A 231 -0.53 6.29 -4.52
CA ILE A 231 -1.35 7.35 -5.09
C ILE A 231 -2.27 7.94 -4.00
N ALA A 232 -2.63 9.22 -4.12
CA ALA A 232 -3.39 9.95 -3.10
C ALA A 232 -4.69 9.23 -2.73
N TRP A 233 -5.32 8.56 -3.70
CA TRP A 233 -6.51 7.73 -3.47
C TRP A 233 -6.27 6.62 -2.42
N HIS A 234 -5.18 5.87 -2.57
CA HIS A 234 -4.79 4.83 -1.63
C HIS A 234 -4.38 5.42 -0.28
N LYS A 235 -3.59 6.50 -0.27
CA LYS A 235 -3.26 7.20 0.99
C LYS A 235 -4.50 7.71 1.71
N TRP A 236 -5.53 8.16 0.98
CA TRP A 236 -6.79 8.59 1.57
C TRP A 236 -7.63 7.43 2.09
N GLN A 237 -7.71 6.32 1.35
CA GLN A 237 -8.34 5.08 1.80
C GLN A 237 -7.74 4.58 3.13
N LEU A 238 -6.40 4.61 3.23
CA LEU A 238 -5.66 4.21 4.42
C LEU A 238 -5.80 5.23 5.58
N GLY A 239 -6.20 6.47 5.27
CA GLY A 239 -6.33 7.58 6.23
C GLY A 239 -5.02 8.32 6.52
N TRP A 240 -4.02 8.15 5.64
CA TRP A 240 -2.78 8.91 5.68
C TRP A 240 -2.99 10.33 5.18
N ILE A 241 -3.78 10.48 4.11
CA ILE A 241 -4.40 11.75 3.71
C ILE A 241 -5.76 11.85 4.41
N GLU A 242 -6.01 12.98 5.07
CA GLU A 242 -7.28 13.23 5.76
C GLU A 242 -8.34 13.82 4.82
N ASP A 243 -9.61 13.67 5.18
CA ASP A 243 -10.74 14.26 4.46
C ASP A 243 -10.55 15.76 4.19
N LYS A 244 -10.04 16.52 5.16
CA LYS A 244 -9.79 17.97 5.00
C LYS A 244 -8.71 18.33 3.97
N GLN A 245 -7.95 17.34 3.49
CA GLN A 245 -6.91 17.48 2.49
C GLN A 245 -7.37 17.03 1.09
N ILE A 246 -8.66 16.73 0.94
CA ILE A 246 -9.27 16.36 -0.33
C ILE A 246 -10.23 17.46 -0.75
N ASP A 247 -9.98 18.05 -1.90
CA ASP A 247 -10.93 18.96 -2.52
C ASP A 247 -11.91 18.16 -3.39
N CYS A 248 -13.20 18.23 -3.07
CA CYS A 248 -14.23 17.45 -3.75
C CYS A 248 -15.06 18.34 -4.69
N VAL A 249 -15.01 18.09 -6.00
CA VAL A 249 -15.70 18.89 -7.02
C VAL A 249 -16.94 18.14 -7.52
N THR A 250 -18.12 18.57 -7.09
CA THR A 250 -19.41 17.90 -7.38
C THR A 250 -20.40 18.77 -8.16
N SER A 251 -20.10 20.04 -8.35
CA SER A 251 -20.94 20.98 -9.10
C SER A 251 -20.35 21.20 -10.48
N ALA A 252 -21.20 21.50 -11.47
CA ALA A 252 -20.76 21.93 -12.78
C ALA A 252 -20.11 23.32 -12.73
N GLY A 253 -19.27 23.63 -13.71
CA GLY A 253 -18.55 24.90 -13.83
C GLY A 253 -17.07 24.80 -13.47
N ILE A 254 -16.45 25.97 -13.25
CA ILE A 254 -15.00 26.10 -13.03
C ILE A 254 -14.71 26.32 -11.55
N THR A 255 -13.76 25.55 -11.01
CA THR A 255 -13.26 25.66 -9.64
C THR A 255 -11.74 25.74 -9.63
N ARG A 256 -11.16 26.39 -8.62
CA ARG A 256 -9.71 26.58 -8.48
C ARG A 256 -9.20 25.89 -7.23
N HIS A 257 -8.09 25.17 -7.37
CA HIS A 257 -7.52 24.35 -6.31
C HIS A 257 -6.00 24.52 -6.25
N ARG A 258 -5.46 24.40 -5.04
CA ARG A 258 -4.02 24.40 -4.80
C ARG A 258 -3.62 23.05 -4.23
N ILE A 259 -2.94 22.24 -5.04
CA ILE A 259 -2.58 20.87 -4.70
C ILE A 259 -1.10 20.83 -4.30
N SER A 260 -0.81 20.30 -3.12
CA SER A 260 0.57 20.10 -2.62
C SER A 260 1.05 18.68 -2.94
N PRO A 261 2.37 18.46 -3.15
CA PRO A 261 2.91 17.15 -3.48
C PRO A 261 2.55 16.07 -2.44
N ILE A 262 2.30 14.85 -2.91
CA ILE A 262 1.83 13.74 -2.05
C ILE A 262 2.95 13.09 -1.24
N GLU A 263 4.22 13.37 -1.54
CA GLU A 263 5.35 12.67 -0.91
C GLU A 263 5.74 13.28 0.44
N VAL A 264 5.23 14.48 0.75
CA VAL A 264 5.59 15.24 1.95
C VAL A 264 4.37 15.55 2.80
N ALA A 265 4.53 15.52 4.13
CA ALA A 265 3.46 15.90 5.05
C ALA A 265 3.12 17.40 4.93
N GLY A 266 1.91 17.80 5.33
CA GLY A 266 1.51 19.21 5.37
C GLY A 266 -0.01 19.39 5.45
N GLY A 267 -0.45 20.62 5.75
CA GLY A 267 -1.88 20.94 5.93
C GLY A 267 -2.65 21.26 4.65
N GLY A 268 -1.98 21.40 3.51
CA GLY A 268 -2.62 21.73 2.23
C GLY A 268 -3.37 20.55 1.61
N SER A 269 -4.25 20.86 0.65
CA SER A 269 -4.92 19.88 -0.21
C SER A 269 -3.88 19.01 -0.93
N LYS A 270 -4.16 17.71 -1.02
CA LYS A 270 -3.30 16.67 -1.60
C LYS A 270 -3.85 16.09 -2.89
N ALA A 271 -5.15 16.18 -3.08
CA ALA A 271 -5.79 15.77 -4.32
C ALA A 271 -7.12 16.51 -4.52
N VAL A 272 -7.49 16.67 -5.78
CA VAL A 272 -8.84 17.04 -6.19
C VAL A 272 -9.54 15.78 -6.70
N VAL A 273 -10.71 15.46 -6.15
CA VAL A 273 -11.50 14.28 -6.52
C VAL A 273 -12.80 14.72 -7.16
N ILE A 274 -13.06 14.19 -8.37
CA ILE A 274 -14.21 14.55 -9.19
C ILE A 274 -15.02 13.28 -9.51
N PRO A 275 -16.17 13.04 -8.87
CA PRO A 275 -17.03 11.91 -9.19
C PRO A 275 -17.65 12.08 -10.60
N THR A 276 -17.47 11.06 -11.43
CA THR A 276 -18.04 10.95 -12.78
C THR A 276 -19.18 9.93 -12.84
N SER A 277 -19.25 9.01 -11.87
CA SER A 277 -20.40 8.11 -11.68
C SER A 277 -20.59 7.77 -10.18
N LYS A 278 -21.39 6.74 -9.87
CA LYS A 278 -21.53 6.24 -8.50
C LYS A 278 -20.29 5.53 -7.97
N THR A 279 -19.42 5.05 -8.85
CA THR A 279 -18.20 4.28 -8.51
C THR A 279 -16.96 4.82 -9.17
N ALA A 280 -17.11 5.69 -10.18
CA ALA A 280 -16.01 6.21 -10.98
C ALA A 280 -15.68 7.68 -10.65
N TYR A 281 -14.39 7.99 -10.72
CA TYR A 281 -13.80 9.26 -10.36
C TYR A 281 -12.68 9.63 -11.33
N VAL A 282 -12.51 10.94 -11.57
CA VAL A 282 -11.25 11.53 -12.02
C VAL A 282 -10.57 12.12 -10.81
N VAL A 283 -9.26 11.94 -10.69
CA VAL A 283 -8.47 12.47 -9.59
C VAL A 283 -7.25 13.20 -10.15
N ALA A 284 -6.96 14.36 -9.58
CA ALA A 284 -5.73 15.11 -9.83
C ALA A 284 -4.90 15.15 -8.55
N GLU A 285 -3.63 14.77 -8.65
CA GLU A 285 -2.64 14.88 -7.56
C GLU A 285 -1.35 15.52 -8.06
N VAL A 286 -0.45 15.91 -7.15
CA VAL A 286 0.88 16.44 -7.53
C VAL A 286 1.96 15.44 -7.18
N ARG A 287 2.81 15.15 -8.18
CA ARG A 287 4.01 14.33 -8.06
C ARG A 287 5.28 15.16 -8.19
N SER A 288 6.25 14.89 -7.34
CA SER A 288 7.52 15.62 -7.26
C SER A 288 8.69 14.68 -6.95
N THR A 289 9.93 15.18 -6.99
CA THR A 289 11.13 14.41 -6.60
C THR A 289 11.38 14.42 -5.09
N GLN A 290 10.35 14.68 -4.28
CA GLN A 290 10.46 14.67 -2.83
C GLN A 290 10.13 13.29 -2.27
N GLY A 291 10.50 13.07 -1.00
CA GLY A 291 10.10 11.88 -0.27
C GLY A 291 10.59 10.59 -0.95
N VAL A 292 9.66 9.65 -1.16
CA VAL A 292 9.96 8.33 -1.72
C VAL A 292 10.07 8.33 -3.25
N ASP A 293 9.62 9.40 -3.92
CA ASP A 293 9.66 9.55 -5.38
C ASP A 293 10.91 10.32 -5.85
N ASN A 294 11.99 10.28 -5.08
CA ASN A 294 13.22 11.02 -5.36
C ASN A 294 13.91 10.67 -6.70
N GLU A 295 13.54 9.56 -7.33
CA GLU A 295 14.03 9.11 -8.63
C GLU A 295 13.09 9.45 -9.81
N ALA A 296 11.94 10.08 -9.53
CA ALA A 296 10.93 10.45 -10.52
C ALA A 296 11.53 11.26 -11.67
N CYS A 297 11.21 10.89 -12.91
CA CYS A 297 11.53 11.71 -14.09
C CYS A 297 10.36 12.58 -14.55
N GLY A 298 9.12 12.17 -14.30
CA GLY A 298 7.91 12.96 -14.53
C GLY A 298 7.46 13.62 -13.23
N THR A 299 7.26 14.94 -13.25
CA THR A 299 6.75 15.71 -12.10
C THR A 299 5.70 16.71 -12.58
N GLY A 300 4.77 17.06 -11.70
CA GLY A 300 3.65 17.94 -12.01
C GLY A 300 2.31 17.37 -11.56
N VAL A 301 1.24 17.74 -12.25
CA VAL A 301 -0.11 17.28 -11.93
C VAL A 301 -0.39 15.95 -12.62
N LEU A 302 -0.44 14.87 -11.87
CA LEU A 302 -0.82 13.54 -12.36
C LEU A 302 -2.35 13.41 -12.37
N LEU A 303 -2.89 13.01 -13.51
CA LEU A 303 -4.32 12.70 -13.67
C LEU A 303 -4.51 11.20 -13.73
N TYR A 304 -5.54 10.70 -13.06
CA TYR A 304 -5.90 9.29 -13.11
C TYR A 304 -7.39 9.09 -12.87
N THR A 305 -7.89 7.95 -13.32
CA THR A 305 -9.24 7.48 -13.03
C THR A 305 -9.22 6.45 -11.93
N VAL A 306 -10.31 6.40 -11.17
CA VAL A 306 -10.59 5.32 -10.23
C VAL A 306 -11.99 4.78 -10.50
N ASP A 307 -12.17 3.47 -10.51
CA ASP A 307 -13.50 2.84 -10.46
C ASP A 307 -13.55 1.75 -9.38
N THR A 308 -14.32 2.00 -8.33
CA THR A 308 -14.45 1.08 -7.20
C THR A 308 -15.26 -0.19 -7.51
N ALA A 309 -15.88 -0.28 -8.69
CA ALA A 309 -16.55 -1.50 -9.17
C ALA A 309 -15.58 -2.46 -9.87
N ILE A 310 -14.39 -2.00 -10.25
CA ILE A 310 -13.38 -2.82 -10.90
C ILE A 310 -12.52 -3.51 -9.82
N PRO A 311 -12.28 -4.83 -9.90
CA PRO A 311 -11.43 -5.52 -8.93
C PRO A 311 -9.94 -5.26 -9.20
N GLY A 312 -9.11 -5.59 -8.19
CA GLY A 312 -7.67 -5.67 -8.35
C GLY A 312 -7.27 -6.58 -9.51
N GLY A 313 -6.16 -6.25 -10.15
CA GLY A 313 -5.69 -6.96 -11.33
C GLY A 313 -6.48 -6.70 -12.61
N SER A 314 -7.48 -5.80 -12.58
CA SER A 314 -8.29 -5.38 -13.75
C SER A 314 -8.23 -3.86 -14.04
N GLY A 315 -7.29 -3.16 -13.38
CA GLY A 315 -7.07 -1.72 -13.51
C GLY A 315 -8.16 -0.87 -12.86
N PRO A 316 -8.38 -1.00 -11.53
CA PRO A 316 -9.32 -0.14 -10.79
C PRO A 316 -8.82 1.29 -10.63
N VAL A 317 -7.52 1.50 -10.81
CA VAL A 317 -6.88 2.82 -10.93
C VAL A 317 -6.14 2.83 -12.27
N ARG A 318 -6.30 3.89 -13.05
CA ARG A 318 -5.62 4.05 -14.35
C ARG A 318 -5.13 5.48 -14.52
N VAL A 319 -3.83 5.66 -14.63
CA VAL A 319 -3.21 6.93 -15.01
C VAL A 319 -3.68 7.31 -16.41
N ILE A 320 -4.04 8.58 -16.55
CA ILE A 320 -4.40 9.17 -17.83
C ILE A 320 -3.10 9.56 -18.51
N ASP A 321 -2.87 8.96 -19.68
CA ASP A 321 -1.72 9.27 -20.52
C ASP A 321 -1.92 10.64 -21.20
N THR A 322 -1.21 11.65 -20.71
CA THR A 322 -1.30 13.00 -21.26
C THR A 322 -0.37 13.23 -22.45
N LYS A 323 0.53 12.27 -22.74
CA LYS A 323 1.55 12.35 -23.78
C LYS A 323 1.64 11.01 -24.52
N PRO A 324 0.57 10.60 -25.22
CA PRO A 324 0.51 9.28 -25.82
C PRO A 324 1.57 9.07 -26.91
N ASN A 325 2.22 7.91 -26.85
CA ASN A 325 3.35 7.48 -27.68
C ASN A 325 4.64 8.31 -27.49
N SER A 326 4.84 8.88 -26.31
CA SER A 326 6.08 9.59 -25.94
C SER A 326 7.27 8.64 -25.73
N GLY A 327 7.00 7.38 -25.36
CA GLY A 327 7.99 6.44 -24.86
C GLY A 327 8.35 6.64 -23.37
N GLY A 328 7.70 7.60 -22.70
CA GLY A 328 8.04 8.03 -21.34
C GLY A 328 9.37 8.78 -21.24
N CYS A 329 9.70 9.26 -20.04
CA CYS A 329 10.98 9.94 -19.77
C CYS A 329 12.12 8.99 -19.35
N LYS A 330 11.80 7.76 -18.91
CA LYS A 330 12.75 6.67 -18.61
C LYS A 330 12.06 5.31 -18.83
N PRO A 331 12.12 4.69 -20.02
CA PRO A 331 11.23 3.57 -20.38
C PRO A 331 11.28 2.37 -19.41
N ASP A 332 12.43 2.07 -18.80
CA ASP A 332 12.60 0.93 -17.89
C ASP A 332 11.97 1.13 -16.49
N ASN A 333 11.52 2.35 -16.16
CA ASN A 333 11.06 2.74 -14.82
C ASN A 333 9.64 3.32 -14.85
N GLY A 334 8.67 2.55 -15.32
CA GLY A 334 7.25 2.92 -15.37
C GLY A 334 6.67 3.01 -16.78
N GLY A 335 7.49 2.82 -17.82
CA GLY A 335 7.06 2.77 -19.21
C GLY A 335 6.46 4.08 -19.71
N GLU A 336 5.59 3.96 -20.72
CA GLU A 336 4.92 5.08 -21.40
C GLU A 336 4.35 6.13 -20.46
N LEU A 337 3.74 5.71 -19.36
CA LEU A 337 3.00 6.62 -18.49
C LEU A 337 3.91 7.50 -17.63
N ASN A 338 5.21 7.23 -17.53
CA ASN A 338 6.05 7.85 -16.50
C ASN A 338 6.43 9.32 -16.75
N ASP A 339 5.94 9.92 -17.84
CA ASP A 339 5.98 11.36 -18.10
C ASP A 339 4.57 12.00 -18.17
N ALA A 340 3.52 11.27 -17.79
CA ALA A 340 2.12 11.73 -17.78
C ALA A 340 1.80 12.98 -16.94
N PRO A 341 2.54 13.37 -15.89
CA PRO A 341 2.26 14.60 -15.15
C PRO A 341 2.28 15.84 -16.05
N LEU A 342 1.25 16.67 -15.89
CA LEU A 342 1.09 17.93 -16.59
C LEU A 342 1.97 19.02 -15.96
N ALA A 343 2.61 19.83 -16.80
CA ALA A 343 3.37 21.00 -16.38
C ALA A 343 2.47 22.24 -16.28
N SER A 344 2.99 23.31 -15.66
CA SER A 344 2.33 24.62 -15.65
C SER A 344 2.08 25.14 -17.07
N GLY A 345 0.88 25.68 -17.31
CA GLY A 345 0.41 26.13 -18.61
C GLY A 345 -0.24 25.04 -19.46
N SER A 346 -0.22 23.77 -19.03
CA SER A 346 -0.91 22.68 -19.74
C SER A 346 -2.41 22.65 -19.43
N THR A 347 -3.20 22.27 -20.43
CA THR A 347 -4.62 21.96 -20.31
C THR A 347 -4.86 20.56 -20.87
N TYR A 348 -5.68 19.75 -20.20
CA TYR A 348 -6.03 18.42 -20.64
C TYR A 348 -7.52 18.15 -20.46
N ASP A 349 -8.19 17.74 -21.53
CA ASP A 349 -9.57 17.23 -21.50
C ASP A 349 -9.52 15.71 -21.32
N THR A 350 -10.10 15.23 -20.21
CA THR A 350 -10.14 13.80 -19.90
C THR A 350 -11.10 13.01 -20.78
N GLY A 351 -11.98 13.67 -21.53
CA GLY A 351 -13.09 13.03 -22.25
C GLY A 351 -14.19 12.50 -21.31
N LEU A 352 -14.08 12.74 -20.00
CA LEU A 352 -15.01 12.27 -18.96
C LEU A 352 -15.83 13.42 -18.37
N GLY A 353 -16.00 14.51 -19.13
CA GLY A 353 -16.68 15.73 -18.67
C GLY A 353 -15.86 16.53 -17.65
N VAL A 354 -14.54 16.33 -17.61
CA VAL A 354 -13.61 17.06 -16.74
C VAL A 354 -12.44 17.57 -17.57
N VAL A 355 -12.24 18.88 -17.58
CA VAL A 355 -11.05 19.54 -18.15
C VAL A 355 -10.21 20.09 -17.01
N VAL A 356 -8.91 19.83 -17.06
CA VAL A 356 -7.94 20.28 -16.05
C VAL A 356 -6.93 21.21 -16.69
N THR A 357 -6.83 22.41 -16.13
CA THR A 357 -5.83 23.42 -16.54
C THR A 357 -4.87 23.65 -15.38
N VAL A 358 -3.57 23.44 -15.62
CA VAL A 358 -2.53 23.77 -14.63
C VAL A 358 -2.15 25.25 -14.81
N VAL A 359 -2.76 26.13 -14.03
CA VAL A 359 -2.62 27.58 -14.21
C VAL A 359 -1.29 28.13 -13.70
N GLY A 360 -0.60 27.40 -12.82
CA GLY A 360 0.70 27.82 -12.31
C GLY A 360 1.22 26.94 -11.19
N GLN A 361 2.33 27.40 -10.60
CA GLN A 361 3.02 26.72 -9.51
C GLN A 361 3.40 27.72 -8.42
N GLU A 362 3.24 27.32 -7.16
CA GLU A 362 3.60 28.09 -5.97
C GLU A 362 4.53 27.27 -5.07
N GLY A 363 5.83 27.50 -5.19
CA GLY A 363 6.82 26.62 -4.56
C GLY A 363 6.72 25.21 -5.14
N ALA A 364 6.47 24.21 -4.29
CA ALA A 364 6.27 22.83 -4.73
C ALA A 364 4.81 22.49 -5.07
N ALA A 365 3.84 23.36 -4.76
CA ALA A 365 2.43 23.13 -5.03
C ALA A 365 2.03 23.62 -6.43
N TYR A 366 0.99 23.02 -7.01
CA TYR A 366 0.41 23.45 -8.28
C TYR A 366 -0.97 24.08 -8.06
N LEU A 367 -1.25 25.11 -8.84
CA LEU A 367 -2.56 25.71 -8.97
C LEU A 367 -3.25 25.10 -10.18
N VAL A 368 -4.46 24.58 -9.98
CA VAL A 368 -5.24 23.97 -11.05
C VAL A 368 -6.64 24.58 -11.12
N GLU A 369 -7.15 24.74 -12.33
CA GLU A 369 -8.55 24.96 -12.62
C GLU A 369 -9.18 23.64 -13.07
N ILE A 370 -10.31 23.29 -12.46
CA ILE A 370 -11.12 22.13 -12.81
C ILE A 370 -12.42 22.65 -13.38
N GLU A 371 -12.63 22.39 -14.67
CA GLU A 371 -13.91 22.61 -15.34
C GLU A 371 -14.66 21.28 -15.41
N ARG A 372 -15.85 21.23 -14.80
CA ARG A 372 -16.72 20.05 -14.79
C ARG A 372 -17.99 20.32 -15.59
N SER A 373 -18.25 19.46 -16.57
CA SER A 373 -19.51 19.43 -17.29
C SER A 373 -20.66 18.93 -16.39
N GLY A 374 -21.88 19.40 -16.68
CA GLY A 374 -23.10 19.10 -15.91
C GLY A 374 -23.59 17.67 -16.04
#